data_AF-A0A950VW42-F1
#
_entry.id   AF-A0A950VW42-F1
#
_cell.length_a   1.000
_cell.length_b   1.000
_cell.length_c   1.000
_cell.angle_alpha   90.00
_cell.angle_beta   90.00
_cell.angle_gamma   90.00
#
_symmetry.space_group_name_H-M   'P 1'
#
loop_
_entity.id
_entity.type
_entity.pdbx_description
1 polymer ?
#
loop_
_entity_poly.entity_id
_entity_poly.type
_entity_poly.pdbx_seq_one_letter_code
_entity_poly.pdbx_strand_id
1 'polypeptide(L)'
;MVLGAAGPITLPFALLCLAHAWAIPELYAARGARVLKPQRPAGAPGSEQVALGLLADLVGHAARELHGRSGLVLERGRLGVWLVGEAGALLVRPGGRRVHCYCVRATDRQLPASDRIAHLLLALRADEIGFVTLANLAFSGARRRVRRRLDGRARAALDAATRAVPAPQPAAARS
;
A
#
# COMPACT_ATOMS: atom_id res chain seq x y z
N MET A 1 6.74 -45.36 -0.51
CA MET A 1 6.93 -45.48 -1.97
C MET A 1 5.61 -45.12 -2.67
N VAL A 2 5.25 -43.83 -2.72
CA VAL A 2 3.94 -43.35 -3.23
C VAL A 2 4.11 -42.51 -4.51
N LEU A 3 5.34 -42.28 -4.97
CA LEU A 3 5.63 -41.45 -6.15
C LEU A 3 5.31 -42.11 -7.51
N GLY A 4 5.02 -43.41 -7.55
CA GLY A 4 4.83 -44.16 -8.81
C GLY A 4 3.40 -44.19 -9.36
N ALA A 5 2.39 -43.76 -8.59
CA ALA A 5 0.97 -43.87 -8.96
C ALA A 5 0.33 -42.53 -9.36
N ALA A 6 1.15 -41.49 -9.60
CA ALA A 6 0.69 -40.29 -10.27
C ALA A 6 0.40 -40.65 -11.73
N GLY A 7 -0.86 -40.99 -12.05
CA GLY A 7 -1.27 -41.23 -13.44
C GLY A 7 -0.88 -40.05 -14.34
N PRO A 8 -0.78 -40.22 -15.67
CA PRO A 8 -0.24 -39.21 -16.60
C PRO A 8 -0.94 -37.84 -16.55
N ILE A 9 -2.11 -37.76 -15.93
CA ILE A 9 -2.91 -36.54 -15.72
C ILE A 9 -2.45 -35.75 -14.47
N THR A 10 -1.77 -36.38 -13.51
CA THR A 10 -1.36 -35.75 -12.25
C THR A 10 -0.31 -34.67 -12.47
N LEU A 11 0.65 -34.93 -13.36
CA LEU A 11 1.70 -33.95 -13.70
C LEU A 11 1.13 -32.67 -14.33
N PRO A 12 0.31 -32.72 -15.41
CA PRO A 12 -0.29 -31.50 -15.96
C PRO A 12 -1.24 -30.82 -14.97
N PHE A 13 -1.96 -31.57 -14.14
CA PHE A 13 -2.81 -30.99 -13.11
C PHE A 13 -1.99 -30.26 -12.03
N ALA A 14 -0.88 -30.85 -11.58
CA ALA A 14 0.02 -30.21 -10.62
C ALA A 14 0.64 -28.93 -11.19
N LEU A 15 1.03 -28.94 -12.47
CA LEU A 15 1.51 -27.75 -13.18
C LEU A 15 0.42 -26.67 -13.29
N LEU A 16 -0.82 -27.06 -13.58
CA LEU A 16 -1.95 -26.14 -13.63
C LEU A 16 -2.21 -25.52 -12.25
N CYS A 17 -2.22 -26.32 -11.18
CA CYS A 17 -2.36 -25.82 -9.81
C CYS A 17 -1.23 -24.87 -9.43
N LEU A 18 0.02 -25.19 -9.78
CA LEU A 18 1.17 -24.32 -9.54
C LEU A 18 1.04 -23.00 -10.30
N ALA A 19 0.60 -23.04 -11.56
CA ALA A 19 0.33 -21.86 -12.36
C ALA A 19 -0.74 -20.97 -11.70
N HIS A 20 -1.84 -21.54 -11.21
CA HIS A 20 -2.88 -20.80 -10.50
C HIS A 20 -2.38 -20.21 -9.18
N ALA A 21 -1.66 -21.00 -8.39
CA ALA A 21 -1.07 -20.57 -7.13
C ALA A 21 -0.07 -19.41 -7.31
N TRP A 22 0.55 -19.31 -8.50
CA TRP A 22 1.42 -18.20 -8.85
C TRP A 22 0.69 -17.00 -9.46
N ALA A 23 -0.26 -17.24 -10.36
CA ALA A 23 -0.96 -16.21 -11.12
C ALA A 23 -1.88 -15.36 -10.23
N ILE A 24 -2.60 -15.98 -9.30
CA ILE A 24 -3.55 -15.29 -8.42
C ILE A 24 -2.82 -14.22 -7.56
N PRO A 25 -1.76 -14.54 -6.80
CA PRO A 25 -1.04 -13.51 -6.03
C PRO A 25 -0.45 -12.40 -6.89
N GLU A 26 -0.01 -12.69 -8.11
CA GLU A 26 0.50 -11.66 -9.02
C GLU A 26 -0.58 -10.70 -9.51
N LEU A 27 -1.78 -11.21 -9.81
CA LEU A 27 -2.92 -10.39 -10.21
C LEU A 27 -3.39 -9.49 -9.05
N TYR A 28 -3.49 -10.03 -7.84
CA TYR A 28 -3.84 -9.23 -6.67
C TYR A 28 -2.72 -8.23 -6.31
N ALA A 29 -1.44 -8.60 -6.47
CA ALA A 29 -0.33 -7.66 -6.28
C ALA A 29 -0.38 -6.49 -7.29
N ALA A 30 -0.76 -6.77 -8.53
CA ALA A 30 -0.98 -5.74 -9.55
C ALA A 30 -2.17 -4.84 -9.18
N ARG A 31 -3.25 -5.39 -8.61
CA ARG A 31 -4.38 -4.62 -8.08
C ARG A 31 -3.96 -3.74 -6.91
N GLY A 32 -3.20 -4.29 -5.95
CA GLY A 32 -2.66 -3.56 -4.82
C GLY A 32 -1.70 -2.43 -5.22
N ALA A 33 -0.90 -2.63 -6.28
CA ALA A 33 -0.02 -1.58 -6.80
C ALA A 33 -0.79 -0.40 -7.42
N ARG A 34 -2.02 -0.62 -7.92
CA ARG A 34 -2.86 0.46 -8.47
C ARG A 34 -3.35 1.44 -7.40
N VAL A 35 -3.35 1.04 -6.12
CA VAL A 35 -3.72 1.92 -4.99
C VAL A 35 -2.74 3.08 -4.84
N LEU A 36 -1.50 2.92 -5.29
CA LEU A 36 -0.47 3.96 -5.23
C LEU A 36 -0.29 4.73 -6.54
N LYS A 37 -1.12 4.46 -7.56
CA LYS A 37 -1.03 5.18 -8.83
C LYS A 37 -1.69 6.55 -8.70
N PRO A 38 -1.05 7.61 -9.25
CA PRO A 38 -1.71 8.89 -9.41
C PRO A 38 -3.02 8.74 -10.21
N GLN A 39 -4.02 9.50 -9.81
CA GLN A 39 -5.29 9.68 -10.48
C GLN A 39 -5.24 10.92 -11.35
N ARG A 40 -6.31 11.11 -12.14
CA ARG A 40 -6.45 12.33 -12.93
C ARG A 40 -6.61 13.53 -11.99
N PRO A 41 -6.00 14.68 -12.32
CA PRO A 41 -6.23 15.92 -11.59
C PRO A 41 -7.73 16.21 -11.52
N ALA A 42 -8.17 16.66 -10.34
CA ALA A 42 -9.53 17.10 -10.05
C ALA A 42 -9.47 18.40 -9.26
N GLY A 43 -10.56 19.18 -9.29
CA GLY A 43 -10.65 20.47 -8.61
C GLY A 43 -10.56 21.67 -9.54
N ALA A 44 -10.89 22.85 -9.01
CA ALA A 44 -10.80 24.11 -9.73
C ALA A 44 -9.33 24.53 -9.96
N PRO A 45 -9.04 25.38 -10.97
CA PRO A 45 -7.71 25.93 -11.16
C PRO A 45 -7.17 26.58 -9.87
N GLY A 46 -5.94 26.25 -9.47
CA GLY A 46 -5.30 26.78 -8.25
C GLY A 46 -5.68 26.08 -6.94
N SER A 47 -6.76 25.27 -6.90
CA SER A 47 -7.19 24.56 -5.68
C SER A 47 -6.14 23.56 -5.17
N GLU A 48 -5.43 22.88 -6.06
CA GLU A 48 -4.34 21.96 -5.68
C GLU A 48 -3.20 22.67 -4.96
N GLN A 49 -2.89 23.92 -5.31
CA GLN A 49 -1.79 24.65 -4.68
C GLN A 49 -2.12 25.04 -3.22
N VAL A 50 -3.38 25.40 -2.96
CA VAL A 50 -3.89 25.67 -1.61
C VAL A 50 -3.93 24.37 -0.80
N ALA A 51 -4.50 23.31 -1.36
CA ALA A 51 -4.58 21.98 -0.74
C ALA A 51 -3.18 21.41 -0.41
N LEU A 52 -2.19 21.64 -1.29
CA LEU A 52 -0.81 21.24 -1.06
C LEU A 52 -0.18 22.02 0.10
N GLY A 53 -0.52 23.30 0.26
CA GLY A 53 -0.13 24.12 1.41
C GLY A 53 -0.67 23.54 2.72
N LEU A 54 -1.96 23.23 2.76
CA LEU A 54 -2.61 22.61 3.94
C LEU A 54 -2.03 21.23 4.25
N LEU A 55 -1.83 20.39 3.23
CA LEU A 55 -1.19 19.08 3.41
C LEU A 55 0.23 19.24 3.97
N ALA A 56 0.98 20.23 3.49
CA ALA A 56 2.32 20.52 3.96
C ALA A 56 2.36 20.96 5.43
N ASP A 57 1.32 21.63 5.93
CA ASP A 57 1.19 21.98 7.36
C ASP A 57 0.84 20.75 8.22
N LEU A 58 0.14 19.75 7.66
CA LEU A 58 -0.21 18.50 8.35
C LEU A 58 0.94 17.49 8.45
N VAL A 59 1.96 17.62 7.61
CA VAL A 59 3.06 16.66 7.49
C VAL A 59 4.41 17.27 7.84
N GLY A 60 5.30 16.49 8.44
CA GLY A 60 6.68 16.92 8.69
C GLY A 60 7.50 17.06 7.41
N HIS A 61 8.65 17.75 7.51
CA HIS A 61 9.52 18.07 6.37
C HIS A 61 9.91 16.86 5.51
N ALA A 62 10.30 15.73 6.14
CA ALA A 62 10.68 14.52 5.41
C ALA A 62 9.51 13.88 4.64
N ALA A 63 8.30 13.93 5.21
CA ALA A 63 7.10 13.43 4.54
C ALA A 63 6.69 14.34 3.37
N ARG A 64 6.86 15.66 3.50
CA ARG A 64 6.66 16.63 2.42
C ARG A 64 7.62 16.42 1.26
N GLU A 65 8.92 16.23 1.54
CA GLU A 65 9.93 15.95 0.51
C GLU A 65 9.65 14.62 -0.22
N LEU A 66 9.18 13.61 0.51
CA LEU A 66 8.77 12.35 -0.10
C LEU A 66 7.54 12.51 -0.98
N HIS A 67 6.54 13.28 -0.51
CA HIS A 67 5.33 13.57 -1.28
C HIS A 67 5.66 14.33 -2.57
N GLY A 68 6.50 15.37 -2.53
CA GLY A 68 6.91 16.09 -3.74
C GLY A 68 7.57 15.22 -4.81
N ARG A 69 8.28 14.16 -4.41
CA ARG A 69 8.95 13.23 -5.36
C ARG A 69 8.07 12.09 -5.84
N SER A 70 7.11 11.65 -5.02
CA SER A 70 6.39 10.38 -5.24
C SER A 70 4.87 10.51 -5.33
N GLY A 71 4.30 11.64 -4.91
CA GLY A 71 2.86 11.81 -4.72
C GLY A 71 2.31 11.05 -3.49
N LEU A 72 3.17 10.44 -2.67
CA LEU A 72 2.78 9.62 -1.53
C LEU A 72 3.30 10.21 -0.22
N VAL A 73 2.47 10.18 0.81
CA VAL A 73 2.83 10.59 2.16
C VAL A 73 3.15 9.37 3.00
N LEU A 74 4.26 9.43 3.74
CA LEU A 74 4.63 8.41 4.72
C LEU A 74 4.10 8.81 6.10
N GLU A 75 3.37 7.90 6.74
CA GLU A 75 2.86 8.07 8.10
C GLU A 75 3.27 6.86 8.96
N ARG A 76 3.66 7.10 10.22
CA ARG A 76 3.97 6.02 11.17
C ARG A 76 2.73 5.73 12.01
N GLY A 77 2.29 4.48 12.00
CA GLY A 77 1.17 4.01 12.81
C GLY A 77 1.60 2.89 13.76
N ARG A 78 0.65 2.42 14.58
CA ARG A 78 0.84 1.29 15.51
C ARG A 78 0.95 -0.04 14.76
N LEU A 79 0.29 -0.16 13.59
CA LEU A 79 0.30 -1.39 12.79
C LEU A 79 1.53 -1.51 11.86
N GLY A 80 2.33 -0.44 11.73
CA GLY A 80 3.50 -0.36 10.87
C GLY A 80 3.68 1.02 10.25
N VAL A 81 4.23 1.05 9.03
CA VAL A 81 4.44 2.30 8.29
C VAL A 81 3.51 2.35 7.10
N TRP A 82 2.77 3.45 7.00
CA TRP A 82 1.80 3.71 5.96
C TRP A 82 2.39 4.55 4.83
N LEU A 83 1.99 4.23 3.62
CA LEU A 83 2.11 5.08 2.44
C LEU A 83 0.70 5.42 1.98
N VAL A 84 0.35 6.70 2.06
CA VAL A 84 -0.98 7.20 1.70
C VAL A 84 -0.86 7.98 0.39
N GLY A 85 -1.70 7.61 -0.56
CA GLY A 85 -1.91 8.34 -1.81
C GLY A 85 -3.39 8.65 -1.99
N GLU A 86 -3.71 9.40 -3.03
CA GLU A 86 -5.09 9.83 -3.30
C GLU A 86 -6.07 8.69 -3.64
N ALA A 87 -5.56 7.52 -4.06
CA ALA A 87 -6.35 6.33 -4.43
C ALA A 87 -6.42 5.26 -3.33
N GLY A 88 -5.70 5.47 -2.23
CA GLY A 88 -5.75 4.65 -1.04
C GLY A 88 -4.41 4.56 -0.33
N ALA A 89 -4.23 3.49 0.45
CA ALA A 89 -3.09 3.37 1.35
C ALA A 89 -2.42 2.00 1.27
N LEU A 90 -1.11 1.96 1.50
CA LEU A 90 -0.32 0.75 1.64
C LEU A 90 0.33 0.73 3.02
N LEU A 91 0.06 -0.30 3.80
CA LEU A 91 0.70 -0.58 5.07
C LEU A 91 1.89 -1.52 4.87
N VAL A 92 3.08 -1.08 5.23
CA VAL A 92 4.26 -1.95 5.40
C VAL A 92 4.26 -2.46 6.84
N ARG A 93 4.12 -3.78 6.99
CA ARG A 93 4.09 -4.44 8.30
C ARG A 93 5.47 -4.41 8.97
N PRO A 94 5.54 -4.55 10.32
CA PRO A 94 6.78 -4.71 11.05
C PRO A 94 7.72 -5.73 10.39
N GLY A 95 9.01 -5.40 10.34
CA GLY A 95 10.03 -6.18 9.62
C GLY A 95 10.06 -6.01 8.10
N GLY A 96 9.18 -5.21 7.48
CA GLY A 96 9.36 -4.71 6.12
C GLY A 96 9.20 -5.73 4.97
N ARG A 97 8.86 -6.98 5.27
CA ARG A 97 8.74 -8.07 4.28
C ARG A 97 7.34 -8.21 3.70
N ARG A 98 6.31 -7.83 4.46
CA ARG A 98 4.88 -7.95 4.08
C ARG A 98 4.23 -6.59 3.96
N VAL A 99 3.29 -6.48 3.03
CA VAL A 99 2.49 -5.27 2.79
C VAL A 99 1.01 -5.61 2.69
N HIS A 100 0.17 -4.70 3.15
CA HIS A 100 -1.28 -4.71 2.93
C HIS A 100 -1.66 -3.47 2.12
N CYS A 101 -2.37 -3.64 1.01
CA CYS A 101 -2.84 -2.54 0.17
C CYS A 101 -4.34 -2.37 0.36
N TYR A 102 -4.79 -1.16 0.63
CA TYR A 102 -6.17 -0.82 0.93
C TYR A 102 -6.71 0.19 -0.09
N CYS A 103 -7.76 -0.20 -0.81
CA CYS A 103 -8.53 0.70 -1.64
C CYS A 103 -9.44 1.53 -0.74
N VAL A 104 -9.03 2.76 -0.43
CA VAL A 104 -9.80 3.73 0.33
C VAL A 104 -9.81 5.06 -0.42
N ARG A 105 -10.93 5.76 -0.41
CA ARG A 105 -11.11 7.02 -1.14
C ARG A 105 -11.77 8.01 -0.21
N ALA A 106 -11.35 9.26 -0.31
CA ALA A 106 -12.17 10.35 0.20
C ALA A 106 -13.54 10.33 -0.50
N THR A 107 -14.59 10.69 0.24
CA THR A 107 -15.97 10.65 -0.24
C THR A 107 -16.16 11.54 -1.47
N ASP A 108 -15.59 12.74 -1.43
CA ASP A 108 -15.63 13.68 -2.54
C ASP A 108 -14.45 13.46 -3.51
N ARG A 109 -14.79 13.20 -4.78
CA ARG A 109 -13.84 12.95 -5.87
C ARG A 109 -13.45 14.22 -6.62
N GLN A 110 -14.15 15.34 -6.39
CA GLN A 110 -13.82 16.63 -6.96
C GLN A 110 -12.74 17.36 -6.16
N LEU A 111 -12.43 16.85 -4.95
CA LEU A 111 -11.35 17.36 -4.13
C LEU A 111 -9.99 17.25 -4.84
N PRO A 112 -9.12 18.26 -4.66
CA PRO A 112 -7.72 18.19 -5.05
C PRO A 112 -7.04 16.94 -4.50
N ALA A 113 -5.99 16.47 -5.18
CA ALA A 113 -5.27 15.26 -4.77
C ALA A 113 -4.70 15.40 -3.35
N SER A 114 -4.11 16.55 -3.03
CA SER A 114 -3.56 16.85 -1.71
C SER A 114 -4.62 16.81 -0.60
N ASP A 115 -5.83 17.33 -0.86
CA ASP A 115 -6.94 17.29 0.11
C ASP A 115 -7.46 15.87 0.35
N ARG A 116 -7.51 15.04 -0.71
CA ARG A 116 -7.89 13.63 -0.56
C ARG A 116 -6.87 12.87 0.28
N ILE A 117 -5.58 13.15 0.09
CA ILE A 117 -4.52 12.58 0.93
C ILE A 117 -4.65 13.08 2.37
N ALA A 118 -4.88 14.38 2.58
CA ALA A 118 -5.09 14.96 3.91
C ALA A 118 -6.26 14.30 4.65
N HIS A 119 -7.41 14.10 3.98
CA HIS A 119 -8.56 13.40 4.54
C HIS A 119 -8.21 11.96 4.97
N LEU A 120 -7.52 11.21 4.11
CA LEU A 120 -7.13 9.84 4.43
C LEU A 120 -6.11 9.78 5.58
N LEU A 121 -5.19 10.74 5.66
CA LEU A 121 -4.23 10.85 6.77
C LEU A 121 -4.93 11.18 8.09
N LEU A 122 -5.88 12.12 8.08
CA LEU A 122 -6.64 12.47 9.27
C LEU A 122 -7.49 11.29 9.76
N ALA A 123 -8.16 10.58 8.85
CA ALA A 123 -8.91 9.37 9.18
C ALA A 123 -8.01 8.28 9.77
N LEU A 124 -6.82 8.07 9.18
CA LEU A 124 -5.83 7.11 9.66
C LEU A 124 -5.31 7.46 11.06
N ARG A 125 -5.03 8.74 11.33
CA ARG A 125 -4.54 9.23 12.63
C ARG A 125 -5.61 9.17 13.72
N ALA A 126 -6.87 9.41 13.36
CA ALA A 126 -8.00 9.37 14.29
C ALA A 126 -8.27 7.94 14.78
N ASP A 127 -8.33 6.97 13.86
CA ASP A 127 -8.52 5.56 14.20
C ASP A 127 -7.89 4.64 13.15
N GLU A 128 -6.66 4.19 13.42
CA GLU A 128 -5.93 3.28 12.55
C GLU A 128 -6.61 1.90 12.40
N ILE A 129 -7.28 1.41 13.45
CA ILE A 129 -7.94 0.10 13.43
C ILE A 129 -9.26 0.20 12.64
N GLY A 130 -10.04 1.24 12.89
CA GLY A 130 -11.24 1.56 12.11
C GLY A 130 -10.91 1.77 10.63
N PHE A 131 -9.80 2.45 10.34
CA PHE A 131 -9.33 2.65 8.96
C PHE A 131 -9.07 1.33 8.22
N VAL A 132 -8.38 0.37 8.86
CA VAL A 132 -8.15 -0.96 8.28
C VAL A 132 -9.44 -1.76 8.11
N THR A 133 -10.38 -1.60 9.04
CA THR A 133 -11.63 -2.37 9.06
C THR A 133 -12.59 -1.91 7.97
N LEU A 134 -12.67 -0.59 7.73
CA LEU A 134 -13.56 0.00 6.73
C LEU A 134 -12.97 -0.02 5.33
N ALA A 135 -11.63 -0.06 5.21
CA ALA A 135 -10.99 -0.02 3.91
C ALA A 135 -11.00 -1.40 3.21
N ASN A 136 -11.27 -1.40 1.90
CA ASN A 136 -11.29 -2.63 1.14
C ASN A 136 -9.86 -3.14 0.91
N LEU A 137 -9.54 -4.32 1.45
CA LEU A 137 -8.23 -4.96 1.28
C LEU A 137 -8.06 -5.45 -0.16
N ALA A 138 -7.22 -4.75 -0.92
CA ALA A 138 -6.93 -5.08 -2.32
C ALA A 138 -5.83 -6.15 -2.46
N PHE A 139 -4.90 -6.21 -1.52
CA PHE A 139 -3.80 -7.19 -1.52
C PHE A 139 -3.21 -7.33 -0.11
N SER A 140 -2.86 -8.56 0.27
CA SER A 140 -1.96 -8.82 1.39
C SER A 140 -0.92 -9.85 0.96
N GLY A 141 0.37 -9.56 1.20
CA GLY A 141 1.42 -10.50 0.84
C GLY A 141 2.82 -9.91 0.80
N ALA A 142 3.70 -10.56 0.05
CA ALA A 142 5.11 -10.20 -0.03
C ALA A 142 5.32 -8.84 -0.72
N ARG A 143 6.07 -7.94 -0.07
CA ARG A 143 6.42 -6.61 -0.60
C ARG A 143 7.01 -6.67 -2.01
N ARG A 144 7.85 -7.68 -2.28
CA ARG A 144 8.53 -7.85 -3.57
C ARG A 144 7.55 -7.96 -4.74
N ARG A 145 6.37 -8.56 -4.55
CA ARG A 145 5.37 -8.70 -5.62
C ARG A 145 4.79 -7.34 -6.01
N VAL A 146 4.37 -6.55 -5.03
CA VAL A 146 3.88 -5.17 -5.26
C VAL A 146 4.99 -4.29 -5.83
N ARG A 147 6.20 -4.34 -5.26
CA ARG A 147 7.35 -3.53 -5.69
C ARG A 147 7.69 -3.70 -7.18
N ARG A 148 7.53 -4.91 -7.74
CA ARG A 148 7.76 -5.19 -9.17
C ARG A 148 6.72 -4.53 -10.09
N ARG A 149 5.55 -4.15 -9.56
CA ARG A 149 4.43 -3.55 -10.31
C ARG A 149 4.35 -2.03 -10.17
N LEU A 150 5.13 -1.44 -9.26
CA LEU A 150 5.23 0.00 -9.06
C LEU A 150 6.21 0.62 -10.07
N ASP A 151 5.95 1.88 -10.42
CA ASP A 151 6.91 2.72 -11.16
C ASP A 151 8.10 3.11 -10.27
N GLY A 152 9.07 3.85 -10.83
CA GLY A 152 10.27 4.25 -10.10
C GLY A 152 10.00 5.11 -8.86
N ARG A 153 9.03 6.03 -8.96
CA ARG A 153 8.69 7.00 -7.92
C ARG A 153 7.99 6.32 -6.73
N ALA A 154 6.94 5.54 -6.98
CA ALA A 154 6.24 4.80 -5.93
C ALA A 154 7.12 3.70 -5.34
N ARG A 155 8.03 3.11 -6.13
CA ARG A 155 9.03 2.16 -5.62
C ARG A 155 10.00 2.80 -4.63
N ALA A 156 10.49 4.01 -4.92
CA ALA A 156 11.36 4.75 -4.02
C ALA A 156 10.64 5.08 -2.69
N ALA A 157 9.36 5.44 -2.75
CA ALA A 157 8.53 5.64 -1.56
C ALA A 157 8.33 4.35 -0.76
N LEU A 158 8.07 3.22 -1.43
CA LEU A 158 7.99 1.90 -0.78
C LEU A 158 9.30 1.51 -0.10
N ASP A 159 10.44 1.76 -0.73
CA ASP A 159 11.75 1.49 -0.15
C ASP A 159 12.03 2.44 1.04
N ALA A 160 11.59 3.70 1.00
CA ALA A 160 11.66 4.62 2.14
C ALA A 160 10.79 4.18 3.32
N ALA A 161 9.53 3.78 3.07
CA ALA A 161 8.65 3.23 4.10
C ALA A 161 9.25 1.97 4.73
N THR A 162 9.84 1.09 3.93
CA THR A 162 10.50 -0.13 4.42
C THR A 162 11.66 0.19 5.38
N ARG A 163 12.44 1.25 5.11
CA ARG A 163 13.52 1.70 6.01
C ARG A 163 13.00 2.35 7.29
N ALA A 164 11.82 2.96 7.23
CA ALA A 164 11.18 3.61 8.37
C ALA A 164 10.47 2.62 9.32
N VAL A 165 10.28 1.37 8.88
CA VAL A 165 9.64 0.32 9.69
C VAL A 165 10.56 -0.08 10.83
N PRO A 166 10.08 -0.09 12.08
CA PRO A 166 10.87 -0.60 13.20
C PRO A 166 11.19 -2.08 12.99
N ALA A 167 12.35 -2.50 13.52
CA ALA A 167 12.71 -3.91 13.56
C ALA A 167 11.57 -4.74 14.18
N PRO A 168 11.34 -5.97 13.72
CA PRO A 168 10.33 -6.82 14.34
C PRO A 168 10.71 -6.97 15.81
N GLN A 169 9.81 -6.57 16.72
CA GLN A 169 10.01 -6.91 18.13
C GLN A 169 10.02 -8.43 18.21
N PRO A 170 11.02 -9.05 18.87
CA PRO A 170 10.99 -10.48 19.11
C PRO A 170 9.66 -10.80 19.79
N ALA A 171 8.92 -11.78 19.25
CA ALA A 171 7.67 -12.19 19.84
C ALA A 171 7.94 -12.47 21.32
N ALA A 172 7.32 -11.71 22.22
CA ALA A 172 7.36 -12.01 23.63
C ALA A 172 6.99 -13.49 23.77
N ALA A 173 7.95 -14.27 24.26
CA ALA A 173 7.75 -15.69 24.49
C ALA A 173 6.47 -15.81 25.30
N ARG A 174 5.43 -16.37 24.67
CA ARG A 174 4.18 -16.68 25.37
C ARG A 174 4.55 -17.76 26.37
N SER A 175 4.71 -17.36 27.63
CA SER A 175 4.74 -18.22 28.81
C SER A 175 3.39 -18.88 29.01
#